data_AF-K2NEM1-F1
#
_entry.id   AF-K2NEM1-F1
#
_cell.length_a   1.000
_cell.length_b   1.000
_cell.length_c   1.000
_cell.angle_alpha   90.00
_cell.angle_beta   90.00
_cell.angle_gamma   90.00
#
_symmetry.space_group_name_H-M   'P 1'
#
loop_
_entity.id
_entity.type
_entity.pdbx_description
1 polymer ?
#
loop_
_entity_poly.entity_id
_entity_poly.type
_entity_poly.pdbx_seq_one_letter_code
_entity_poly.pdbx_strand_id
1 'polypeptide(L)'
;MTSFLHSLADHVSLLSMAVAVGGIAVFMYHAHRGGKLGKLLPSSHCGRRSPVLNGVVASQQPEMATRKAIHHIRRGEIATLGELVYFFRGIGNEKKIFIDPVLLSYLQRLLAADAPPDAISIELQDAHVREMLCQLCHCSEQAAHLGKERATSFDAENPEHMRLLRELWAAAGKSPADFSHRSDQWVEFGFQGLDPATDFRGGGVLALRQFLHFAQTHNTEFKQMMAFNKRAIAAGEHSWYLLAVVSIQFTAQLLLQQDHAFYLPQLEVLYDTICRENDGNDKKSDVTMRHVGNARADVMERRCGNKERRETSDGNRGKAVHIPWSEKSDFEVGFYLLHHQLLLHFKTCWHRDLPHVMEYGNYMPTVFRSFFVPA
;
A
#
# COMPACT_ATOMS: atom_id res chain seq x y z
N MET A 1 -43.34 25.49 -30.42
CA MET A 1 -41.98 24.99 -30.06
C MET A 1 -41.41 25.59 -28.77
N THR A 2 -42.13 26.46 -28.06
CA THR A 2 -41.63 27.08 -26.80
C THR A 2 -42.32 26.57 -25.52
N SER A 3 -43.40 25.77 -25.61
CA SER A 3 -44.07 25.19 -24.42
C SER A 3 -43.55 23.79 -24.03
N PHE A 4 -42.85 23.07 -24.92
CA PHE A 4 -42.31 21.74 -24.64
C PHE A 4 -40.98 21.78 -23.84
N LEU A 5 -40.23 22.88 -23.93
CA LEU A 5 -38.94 23.03 -23.22
C LEU A 5 -39.09 23.42 -21.75
N HIS A 6 -40.21 24.05 -21.35
CA HIS A 6 -40.47 24.33 -19.93
C HIS A 6 -40.96 23.11 -19.15
N SER A 7 -41.69 22.18 -19.80
CA SER A 7 -42.17 20.96 -19.13
C SER A 7 -41.05 19.95 -18.82
N LEU A 8 -39.98 19.92 -19.61
CA LEU A 8 -38.81 19.06 -19.36
C LEU A 8 -37.88 19.60 -18.24
N ALA A 9 -37.85 20.91 -18.03
CA ALA A 9 -37.02 21.52 -16.97
C ALA A 9 -37.55 21.19 -15.56
N ASP A 10 -38.87 21.19 -15.38
CA ASP A 10 -39.50 20.89 -14.08
C ASP A 10 -39.40 19.41 -13.70
N HIS A 11 -39.43 18.49 -14.68
CA HIS A 11 -39.27 17.05 -14.41
C HIS A 11 -37.83 16.64 -14.07
N VAL A 12 -36.82 17.30 -14.64
CA VAL A 12 -35.41 17.03 -14.29
C VAL A 12 -35.07 17.54 -12.89
N SER A 13 -35.65 18.68 -12.49
CA SER A 13 -35.41 19.25 -11.15
C SER A 13 -36.15 18.49 -10.02
N LEU A 14 -37.31 17.87 -10.32
CA LEU A 14 -38.02 16.98 -9.39
C LEU A 14 -37.39 15.58 -9.30
N LEU A 15 -36.83 15.04 -10.40
CA LEU A 15 -36.06 13.79 -10.36
C LEU A 15 -34.72 13.95 -9.61
N SER A 16 -34.06 15.11 -9.68
CA SER A 16 -32.83 15.35 -8.92
C SER A 16 -33.07 15.44 -7.40
N MET A 17 -34.27 15.87 -6.97
CA MET A 17 -34.65 15.91 -5.55
C MET A 17 -35.11 14.54 -5.02
N ALA A 18 -35.71 13.69 -5.87
CA ALA A 18 -36.13 12.34 -5.47
C ALA A 18 -34.95 11.33 -5.38
N VAL A 19 -33.89 11.52 -6.18
CA VAL A 19 -32.66 10.70 -6.10
C VAL A 19 -31.81 11.04 -4.86
N ALA A 20 -31.93 12.27 -4.33
CA ALA A 20 -31.20 12.69 -3.13
C ALA A 20 -31.79 12.09 -1.82
N VAL A 21 -33.09 11.82 -1.75
CA VAL A 21 -33.74 11.27 -0.54
C VAL A 21 -33.69 9.74 -0.53
N GLY A 22 -33.76 9.08 -1.70
CA GLY A 22 -33.61 7.62 -1.82
C GLY A 22 -32.21 7.11 -1.46
N GLY A 23 -31.16 7.89 -1.76
CA GLY A 23 -29.78 7.56 -1.40
C GLY A 23 -29.51 7.60 0.11
N ILE A 24 -30.11 8.54 0.83
CA ILE A 24 -29.96 8.67 2.29
C ILE A 24 -30.69 7.54 3.02
N ALA A 25 -31.86 7.12 2.52
CA ALA A 25 -32.61 6.00 3.11
C ALA A 25 -31.91 4.64 2.89
N VAL A 26 -31.30 4.41 1.72
CA VAL A 26 -30.50 3.19 1.45
C VAL A 26 -29.19 3.20 2.24
N PHE A 27 -28.55 4.36 2.40
CA PHE A 27 -27.35 4.51 3.24
C PHE A 27 -27.66 4.25 4.72
N MET A 28 -28.78 4.75 5.24
CA MET A 28 -29.23 4.47 6.60
C MET A 28 -29.73 3.02 6.78
N TYR A 29 -30.40 2.44 5.78
CA TYR A 29 -30.86 1.05 5.82
C TYR A 29 -29.71 0.03 5.76
N HIS A 30 -28.64 0.31 4.99
CA HIS A 30 -27.42 -0.49 5.02
C HIS A 30 -26.55 -0.22 6.25
N ALA A 31 -26.51 1.01 6.77
CA ALA A 31 -25.81 1.33 8.02
C ALA A 31 -26.47 0.69 9.25
N HIS A 32 -27.79 0.47 9.24
CA HIS A 32 -28.49 -0.15 10.38
C HIS A 32 -28.45 -1.68 10.39
N ARG A 33 -28.18 -2.33 9.25
CA ARG A 33 -28.04 -3.80 9.17
C ARG A 33 -26.59 -4.31 9.27
N GLY A 34 -25.61 -3.40 9.29
CA GLY A 34 -24.21 -3.66 9.63
C GLY A 34 -23.99 -3.73 11.14
N GLY A 35 -24.62 -4.69 11.81
CA GLY A 35 -24.35 -4.99 13.22
C GLY A 35 -22.86 -5.30 13.42
N LYS A 36 -22.20 -4.48 14.24
CA LYS A 36 -20.80 -4.57 14.72
C LYS A 36 -19.68 -4.02 13.82
N LEU A 37 -19.92 -2.98 13.02
CA LEU A 37 -18.82 -2.21 12.38
C LEU A 37 -18.84 -0.70 12.67
N GLY A 38 -19.51 -0.28 13.76
CA GLY A 38 -19.68 1.13 14.14
C GLY A 38 -19.06 1.54 15.48
N LYS A 39 -18.19 0.69 16.08
CA LYS A 39 -17.48 1.00 17.35
C LYS A 39 -15.96 0.87 17.24
N LEU A 40 -15.39 0.99 16.04
CA LEU A 40 -13.95 0.83 15.77
C LEU A 40 -13.30 2.09 15.17
N LEU A 41 -13.86 3.25 15.46
CA LEU A 41 -13.20 4.54 15.22
C LEU A 41 -12.88 5.17 16.57
N PRO A 42 -11.63 5.10 17.06
CA PRO A 42 -11.13 6.16 17.90
C PRO A 42 -11.00 7.39 17.00
N SER A 43 -11.94 8.33 17.14
CA SER A 43 -11.72 9.69 16.71
C SER A 43 -10.40 10.17 17.32
N SER A 44 -9.37 10.31 16.49
CA SER A 44 -8.06 10.76 16.96
C SER A 44 -7.43 11.70 15.94
N HIS A 45 -8.00 12.90 15.89
CA HIS A 45 -7.14 14.09 15.78
C HIS A 45 -6.25 14.16 17.03
N CYS A 46 -5.25 13.27 17.15
CA CYS A 46 -4.19 13.46 18.13
C CYS A 46 -3.16 14.40 17.50
N GLY A 47 -3.34 15.70 17.73
CA GLY A 47 -2.58 16.80 17.13
C GLY A 47 -1.12 16.92 17.58
N ARG A 48 -0.30 15.89 17.35
CA ARG A 48 1.16 16.03 17.38
C ARG A 48 1.67 15.95 15.94
N ARG A 49 2.22 17.06 15.44
CA ARG A 49 2.91 17.07 14.14
C ARG A 49 4.20 16.26 14.31
N SER A 50 4.38 15.20 13.51
CA SER A 50 5.62 14.44 13.50
C SER A 50 6.78 15.38 13.11
N PRO A 51 7.94 15.26 13.78
CA PRO A 51 9.05 16.18 13.55
C PRO A 51 9.56 16.05 12.11
N VAL A 52 10.07 17.15 11.58
CA VAL A 52 10.68 17.20 10.24
C VAL A 52 12.10 17.74 10.36
N LEU A 53 13.03 17.16 9.60
CA LEU A 53 14.40 17.65 9.56
C LEU A 53 14.44 19.06 8.94
N ASN A 54 14.72 20.06 9.79
CA ASN A 54 14.78 21.47 9.42
C ASN A 54 16.23 21.98 9.40
N GLY A 55 16.54 22.79 8.39
CA GLY A 55 17.82 23.49 8.24
C GLY A 55 19.04 22.59 7.96
N VAL A 56 18.81 21.30 7.69
CA VAL A 56 19.85 20.31 7.39
C VAL A 56 19.35 19.45 6.24
N VAL A 57 20.17 19.32 5.19
CA VAL A 57 19.90 18.38 4.11
C VAL A 57 20.61 17.07 4.44
N ALA A 58 19.84 15.99 4.61
CA ALA A 58 20.37 14.69 5.03
C ALA A 58 21.51 14.16 4.13
N SER A 59 21.47 14.46 2.84
CA SER A 59 22.52 14.07 1.89
C SER A 59 23.82 14.88 2.03
N GLN A 60 23.75 16.11 2.54
CA GLN A 60 24.92 16.99 2.70
C GLN A 60 25.56 16.84 4.08
N GLN A 61 24.75 16.60 5.12
CA GLN A 61 25.21 16.48 6.50
C GLN A 61 24.57 15.25 7.17
N PRO A 62 24.93 14.03 6.73
CA PRO A 62 24.31 12.80 7.20
C PRO A 62 24.54 12.57 8.70
N GLU A 63 25.73 12.92 9.22
CA GLU A 63 26.04 12.83 10.65
C GLU A 63 25.07 13.67 11.50
N MET A 64 24.91 14.95 11.16
CA MET A 64 24.03 15.87 11.89
C MET A 64 22.56 15.45 11.77
N ALA A 65 22.14 14.95 10.61
CA ALA A 65 20.80 14.44 10.40
C ALA A 65 20.54 13.21 11.29
N THR A 66 21.47 12.25 11.35
CA THR A 66 21.37 11.07 12.19
C THR A 66 21.35 11.45 13.67
N ARG A 67 22.21 12.34 14.15
CA ARG A 67 22.20 12.80 15.55
C ARG A 67 20.86 13.45 15.95
N LYS A 68 20.30 14.29 15.09
CA LYS A 68 18.97 14.86 15.31
C LYS A 68 17.88 13.78 15.34
N ALA A 69 17.93 12.80 14.44
CA ALA A 69 17.00 11.67 14.45
C ALA A 69 17.07 10.88 15.76
N ILE A 70 18.28 10.54 16.22
CA ILE A 70 18.50 9.83 17.50
C ILE A 70 17.88 10.63 18.67
N HIS A 71 18.09 11.95 18.69
CA HIS A 71 17.50 12.81 19.72
C HIS A 71 15.96 12.74 19.74
N HIS A 72 15.31 12.77 18.58
CA HIS A 72 13.85 12.67 18.47
C HIS A 72 13.30 11.28 18.80
N ILE A 73 14.01 10.20 18.41
CA ILE A 73 13.66 8.82 18.77
C ILE A 73 13.70 8.65 20.31
N ARG A 74 14.78 9.09 20.96
CA ARG A 74 14.93 8.98 22.43
C ARG A 74 13.88 9.77 23.22
N ARG A 75 13.32 10.84 22.63
CA ARG A 75 12.21 11.62 23.20
C ARG A 75 10.83 11.03 22.91
N GLY A 76 10.74 9.93 22.17
CA GLY A 76 9.49 9.32 21.73
C GLY A 76 8.70 10.24 20.78
N GLU A 77 9.39 11.09 20.02
CA GLU A 77 8.80 11.96 19.00
C GLU A 77 8.77 11.30 17.63
N ILE A 78 9.68 10.36 17.39
CA ILE A 78 9.67 9.43 16.27
C ILE A 78 9.51 8.04 16.87
N ALA A 79 8.41 7.37 16.56
CA ALA A 79 8.08 6.05 17.09
C ALA A 79 7.96 4.98 16.00
N THR A 80 7.93 5.35 14.72
CA THR A 80 7.79 4.41 13.60
C THR A 80 8.89 4.62 12.57
N LEU A 81 9.19 3.58 11.78
CA LEU A 81 10.11 3.68 10.65
C LEU A 81 9.54 4.61 9.57
N GLY A 82 8.22 4.61 9.37
CA GLY A 82 7.53 5.59 8.52
C GLY A 82 7.78 7.04 8.97
N GLU A 83 7.71 7.32 10.27
CA GLU A 83 8.04 8.64 10.85
C GLU A 83 9.52 8.99 10.70
N LEU A 84 10.40 8.00 10.81
CA LEU A 84 11.84 8.20 10.64
C LEU A 84 12.19 8.54 9.18
N VAL A 85 11.59 7.84 8.23
CA VAL A 85 11.70 8.15 6.80
C VAL A 85 11.11 9.54 6.51
N TYR A 86 9.94 9.85 7.07
CA TYR A 86 9.31 11.17 6.97
C TYR A 86 10.24 12.28 7.50
N PHE A 87 10.89 12.05 8.64
CA PHE A 87 11.85 12.97 9.24
C PHE A 87 13.03 13.23 8.30
N PHE A 88 13.67 12.18 7.78
CA PHE A 88 14.86 12.31 6.93
C PHE A 88 14.61 12.95 5.57
N ARG A 89 13.38 12.88 5.04
CA ARG A 89 13.02 13.57 3.79
C ARG A 89 13.13 15.09 3.92
N GLY A 90 12.77 15.65 5.08
CA GLY A 90 12.67 17.09 5.25
C GLY A 90 11.48 17.69 4.48
N ILE A 91 11.29 19.00 4.62
CA ILE A 91 10.21 19.76 3.95
C ILE A 91 10.49 19.86 2.44
N GLY A 92 9.49 19.65 1.59
CA GLY A 92 9.60 19.81 0.13
C GLY A 92 10.10 18.58 -0.63
N ASN A 93 10.35 17.47 0.06
CA ASN A 93 10.74 16.17 -0.53
C ASN A 93 9.66 15.10 -0.35
N GLU A 94 8.38 15.49 -0.24
CA GLU A 94 7.25 14.59 0.01
C GLU A 94 7.07 13.51 -1.09
N LYS A 95 7.69 13.74 -2.25
CA LYS A 95 7.69 12.88 -3.43
C LYS A 95 8.72 11.76 -3.39
N LYS A 96 9.71 11.81 -2.49
CA LYS A 96 10.76 10.78 -2.38
C LYS A 96 10.30 9.70 -1.42
N ILE A 97 10.11 8.47 -1.89
CA ILE A 97 9.73 7.35 -1.00
C ILE A 97 10.91 6.76 -0.22
N PHE A 98 12.10 6.85 -0.79
CA PHE A 98 13.32 6.27 -0.23
C PHE A 98 14.18 7.31 0.48
N ILE A 99 15.03 6.82 1.37
CA ILE A 99 16.07 7.63 1.98
C ILE A 99 17.14 7.95 0.94
N ASP A 100 17.78 9.10 1.09
CA ASP A 100 18.89 9.50 0.23
C ASP A 100 20.04 8.46 0.25
N PRO A 101 20.60 8.07 -0.91
CA PRO A 101 21.66 7.07 -0.97
C PRO A 101 22.92 7.43 -0.16
N VAL A 102 23.24 8.72 -0.03
CA VAL A 102 24.39 9.19 0.76
C VAL A 102 24.15 8.96 2.24
N LEU A 103 22.94 9.28 2.72
CA LEU A 103 22.54 9.00 4.10
C LEU A 103 22.50 7.50 4.37
N LEU A 104 21.94 6.70 3.46
CA LEU A 104 21.89 5.24 3.61
C LEU A 104 23.29 4.64 3.74
N SER A 105 24.22 5.02 2.84
CA SER A 105 25.62 4.56 2.89
C SER A 105 26.32 4.97 4.19
N TYR A 106 26.00 6.15 4.71
CA TYR A 106 26.50 6.59 6.01
C TYR A 106 25.96 5.73 7.17
N LEU A 107 24.65 5.48 7.20
CA LEU A 107 24.01 4.65 8.23
C LEU A 107 24.53 3.21 8.21
N GLN A 108 24.71 2.61 7.02
CA GLN A 108 25.29 1.27 6.88
C GLN A 108 26.72 1.18 7.43
N ARG A 109 27.57 2.19 7.16
CA ARG A 109 28.92 2.26 7.75
C ARG A 109 28.90 2.45 9.26
N LEU A 110 27.98 3.27 9.76
CA LEU A 110 27.83 3.54 11.19
C LEU A 110 27.39 2.30 11.99
N LEU A 111 26.57 1.45 11.38
CA LEU A 111 26.05 0.23 11.99
C LEU A 111 26.94 -1.00 11.75
N ALA A 112 27.98 -0.88 10.93
CA ALA A 112 28.93 -1.96 10.66
C ALA A 112 29.72 -2.32 11.93
N ALA A 113 30.03 -3.61 12.09
CA ALA A 113 30.71 -4.14 13.27
C ALA A 113 32.12 -3.56 13.48
N ASP A 114 32.76 -3.06 12.41
CA ASP A 114 34.14 -2.57 12.40
C ASP A 114 34.25 -1.03 12.42
N ALA A 115 33.16 -0.32 12.75
CA ALA A 115 33.15 1.15 12.75
C ALA A 115 34.16 1.72 13.78
N PRO A 116 34.94 2.77 13.45
CA PRO A 116 35.83 3.42 14.39
C PRO A 116 35.05 3.95 15.60
N PRO A 117 35.61 3.88 16.83
CA PRO A 117 34.96 4.39 18.03
C PRO A 117 35.01 5.93 18.08
N ASP A 118 34.18 6.58 17.28
CA ASP A 118 33.95 8.02 17.32
C ASP A 118 32.76 8.37 18.26
N ALA A 119 32.64 9.63 18.68
CA ALA A 119 31.72 10.11 19.74
C ALA A 119 30.22 9.74 19.59
N ILE A 120 29.77 9.28 18.41
CA ILE A 120 28.41 8.79 18.15
C ILE A 120 28.16 7.42 18.81
N SER A 121 29.22 6.67 19.15
CA SER A 121 29.15 5.36 19.80
C SER A 121 28.40 5.37 21.14
N ILE A 122 28.32 6.51 21.84
CA ILE A 122 27.55 6.63 23.10
C ILE A 122 26.05 6.78 22.83
N GLU A 123 25.66 7.54 21.80
CA GLU A 123 24.26 7.76 21.43
C GLU A 123 23.61 6.50 20.80
N LEU A 124 24.42 5.63 20.19
CA LEU A 124 24.02 4.34 19.60
C LEU A 124 24.00 3.16 20.59
N GLN A 125 24.33 3.38 21.87
CA GLN A 125 24.22 2.31 22.88
C GLN A 125 22.76 1.97 23.21
N ASP A 126 21.83 2.86 22.88
CA ASP A 126 20.41 2.59 22.99
C ASP A 126 20.01 1.50 21.98
N ALA A 127 19.69 0.32 22.51
CA ALA A 127 19.33 -0.84 21.71
C ALA A 127 18.13 -0.57 20.79
N HIS A 128 17.17 0.27 21.22
CA HIS A 128 16.00 0.60 20.43
C HIS A 128 16.35 1.50 19.24
N VAL A 129 17.18 2.52 19.46
CA VAL A 129 17.67 3.40 18.39
C VAL A 129 18.44 2.61 17.35
N ARG A 130 19.35 1.74 17.80
CA ARG A 130 20.14 0.88 16.92
C ARG A 130 19.25 -0.05 16.10
N GLU A 131 18.26 -0.67 16.73
CA GLU A 131 17.30 -1.55 16.04
C GLU A 131 16.53 -0.80 14.96
N MET A 132 15.97 0.38 15.26
CA MET A 132 15.25 1.19 14.26
C MET A 132 16.14 1.55 13.06
N LEU A 133 17.38 1.97 13.30
CA LEU A 133 18.31 2.30 12.20
C LEU A 133 18.72 1.07 11.38
N CYS A 134 18.91 -0.09 12.03
CA CYS A 134 19.16 -1.36 11.35
C CYS A 134 17.96 -1.77 10.46
N GLN A 135 16.74 -1.71 11.00
CA GLN A 135 15.53 -2.04 10.25
C GLN A 135 15.32 -1.08 9.07
N LEU A 136 15.62 0.21 9.26
CA LEU A 136 15.58 1.19 8.19
C LEU A 136 16.51 0.86 7.02
N CYS A 137 17.74 0.43 7.34
CA CYS A 137 18.71 -0.02 6.33
C CYS A 137 18.20 -1.29 5.63
N HIS A 138 17.68 -2.25 6.39
CA HIS A 138 17.10 -3.49 5.86
C HIS A 138 15.95 -3.22 4.87
N CYS A 139 14.96 -2.40 5.25
CA CYS A 139 13.86 -2.02 4.37
C CYS A 139 14.36 -1.32 3.09
N SER A 140 15.41 -0.50 3.20
CA SER A 140 16.00 0.18 2.04
C SER A 140 16.68 -0.79 1.08
N GLU A 141 17.32 -1.85 1.59
CA GLU A 141 17.91 -2.92 0.79
C GLU A 141 16.83 -3.75 0.08
N GLN A 142 15.75 -4.11 0.79
CA GLN A 142 14.59 -4.77 0.19
C GLN A 142 14.00 -3.92 -0.95
N ALA A 143 13.78 -2.62 -0.70
CA ALA A 143 13.29 -1.71 -1.73
C ALA A 143 14.20 -1.65 -2.97
N ALA A 144 15.52 -1.67 -2.78
CA ALA A 144 16.48 -1.72 -3.89
C ALA A 144 16.38 -3.04 -4.68
N HIS A 145 16.12 -4.16 -4.01
CA HIS A 145 15.86 -5.45 -4.65
C HIS A 145 14.61 -5.41 -5.52
N LEU A 146 13.49 -4.87 -5.00
CA LEU A 146 12.27 -4.66 -5.77
C LEU A 146 12.52 -3.78 -7.00
N GLY A 147 13.33 -2.72 -6.84
CA GLY A 147 13.76 -1.86 -7.94
C GLY A 147 14.50 -2.61 -9.05
N LYS A 148 15.35 -3.60 -8.71
CA LYS A 148 16.02 -4.47 -9.68
C LYS A 148 15.03 -5.40 -10.38
N GLU A 149 14.14 -6.06 -9.63
CA GLU A 149 13.12 -6.94 -10.21
C GLU A 149 12.17 -6.21 -11.18
N ARG A 150 11.83 -4.96 -10.87
CA ARG A 150 11.03 -4.10 -11.76
C ARG A 150 11.77 -3.79 -13.07
N ALA A 151 13.10 -3.69 -13.03
CA ALA A 151 13.93 -3.45 -14.21
C ALA A 151 14.21 -4.72 -15.03
N THR A 152 14.08 -5.90 -14.41
CA THR A 152 14.19 -7.19 -15.10
C THR A 152 12.97 -7.40 -16.00
N SER A 153 13.22 -7.53 -17.30
CA SER A 153 12.17 -7.83 -18.27
C SER A 153 11.67 -9.28 -18.11
N PHE A 154 10.39 -9.50 -18.40
CA PHE A 154 9.85 -10.86 -18.49
C PHE A 154 10.58 -11.64 -19.58
N ASP A 155 10.86 -12.91 -19.30
CA ASP A 155 11.59 -13.82 -20.18
C ASP A 155 10.85 -15.16 -20.18
N ALA A 156 10.36 -15.58 -21.36
CA ALA A 156 9.61 -16.81 -21.53
C ALA A 156 10.50 -18.07 -21.45
N GLU A 157 11.81 -17.92 -21.66
CA GLU A 157 12.77 -19.01 -21.51
C GLU A 157 13.19 -19.20 -20.04
N ASN A 158 12.90 -18.22 -19.19
CA ASN A 158 13.16 -18.33 -17.76
C ASN A 158 12.06 -19.16 -17.07
N PRO A 159 12.41 -20.33 -16.47
CA PRO A 159 11.43 -21.23 -15.87
C PRO A 159 10.68 -20.60 -14.69
N GLU A 160 11.31 -19.66 -13.98
CA GLU A 160 10.71 -18.99 -12.82
C GLU A 160 9.67 -17.94 -13.25
N HIS A 161 9.96 -17.17 -14.29
CA HIS A 161 8.98 -16.23 -14.85
C HIS A 161 7.75 -16.97 -15.39
N MET A 162 7.99 -18.09 -16.07
CA MET A 162 6.92 -18.96 -16.55
C MET A 162 6.15 -19.66 -15.44
N ARG A 163 6.80 -19.97 -14.31
CA ARG A 163 6.13 -20.49 -13.10
C ARG A 163 5.15 -19.46 -12.55
N LEU A 164 5.57 -18.21 -12.38
CA LEU A 164 4.70 -17.12 -11.90
C LEU A 164 3.48 -16.92 -12.82
N LEU A 165 3.69 -16.97 -14.14
CA LEU A 165 2.59 -16.81 -15.11
C LEU A 165 1.60 -18.00 -15.06
N ARG A 166 2.10 -19.23 -14.89
CA ARG A 166 1.25 -20.42 -14.66
C ARG A 166 0.44 -20.32 -13.37
N GLU A 167 1.04 -19.81 -12.31
CA GLU A 167 0.35 -19.63 -11.03
C GLU A 167 -0.73 -18.56 -11.12
N LEU A 168 -0.51 -17.50 -11.89
CA LEU A 168 -1.52 -16.48 -12.16
C LEU A 168 -2.70 -17.08 -12.91
N TRP A 169 -2.42 -17.89 -13.92
CA TRP A 169 -3.43 -18.64 -14.67
C TRP A 169 -4.27 -19.54 -13.76
N ALA A 170 -3.62 -20.31 -12.88
CA ALA A 170 -4.28 -21.17 -11.92
C ALA A 170 -5.10 -20.37 -10.88
N ALA A 171 -4.59 -19.23 -10.41
CA ALA A 171 -5.30 -18.35 -9.46
C ALA A 171 -6.62 -17.81 -10.05
N ALA A 172 -6.66 -17.57 -11.36
CA ALA A 172 -7.89 -17.23 -12.09
C ALA A 172 -8.90 -18.39 -12.20
N GLY A 173 -8.56 -19.58 -11.73
CA GLY A 173 -9.40 -20.78 -11.83
C GLY A 173 -9.39 -21.43 -13.21
N LYS A 174 -8.41 -21.09 -14.05
CA LYS A 174 -8.21 -21.73 -15.35
C LYS A 174 -7.49 -23.07 -15.18
N SER A 175 -7.79 -24.03 -16.04
CA SER A 175 -7.15 -25.35 -16.00
C SER A 175 -5.67 -25.24 -16.38
N PRO A 176 -4.74 -25.89 -15.64
CA PRO A 176 -3.34 -25.97 -16.05
C PRO A 176 -3.12 -26.62 -17.42
N ALA A 177 -4.03 -27.50 -17.85
CA ALA A 177 -3.94 -28.15 -19.17
C ALA A 177 -4.19 -27.17 -20.33
N ASP A 178 -4.92 -26.08 -20.08
CA ASP A 178 -5.25 -25.06 -21.08
C ASP A 178 -4.23 -23.92 -21.07
N PHE A 179 -3.19 -24.01 -20.22
CA PHE A 179 -2.21 -22.95 -20.09
C PHE A 179 -1.41 -22.77 -21.37
N SER A 180 -1.40 -21.54 -21.87
CA SER A 180 -0.46 -21.07 -22.88
C SER A 180 0.01 -19.67 -22.51
N HIS A 181 1.32 -19.43 -22.63
CA HIS A 181 1.89 -18.09 -22.44
C HIS A 181 1.30 -17.08 -23.43
N ARG A 182 0.80 -17.54 -24.58
CA ARG A 182 0.03 -16.74 -25.55
C ARG A 182 -1.39 -17.29 -25.67
N SER A 183 -2.38 -16.53 -25.22
CA SER A 183 -3.78 -16.95 -25.14
C SER A 183 -4.71 -15.74 -25.24
N ASP A 184 -5.85 -15.90 -25.90
CA ASP A 184 -6.94 -14.90 -25.93
C ASP A 184 -7.59 -14.70 -24.56
N GLN A 185 -7.52 -15.73 -23.70
CA GLN A 185 -8.10 -15.68 -22.36
C GLN A 185 -7.41 -14.68 -21.43
N TRP A 186 -6.18 -14.22 -21.74
CA TRP A 186 -5.52 -13.18 -20.97
C TRP A 186 -6.28 -11.85 -20.96
N VAL A 187 -7.12 -11.60 -21.97
CA VAL A 187 -8.02 -10.44 -22.00
C VAL A 187 -9.00 -10.45 -20.83
N GLU A 188 -9.44 -11.64 -20.35
CA GLU A 188 -10.33 -11.74 -19.18
C GLU A 188 -9.66 -11.24 -17.88
N PHE A 189 -8.33 -11.35 -17.79
CA PHE A 189 -7.51 -10.87 -16.67
C PHE A 189 -7.26 -9.37 -16.78
N GLY A 190 -7.59 -8.77 -17.94
CA GLY A 190 -7.38 -7.36 -18.25
C GLY A 190 -6.02 -7.03 -18.87
N PHE A 191 -5.35 -8.01 -19.51
CA PHE A 191 -4.22 -7.74 -20.41
C PHE A 191 -4.71 -7.16 -21.75
N GLN A 192 -3.87 -6.42 -22.48
CA GLN A 192 -4.29 -5.74 -23.72
C GLN A 192 -4.29 -6.65 -24.95
N GLY A 193 -3.59 -7.78 -24.89
CA GLY A 193 -3.44 -8.68 -26.03
C GLY A 193 -3.23 -10.13 -25.64
N LEU A 194 -2.85 -10.93 -26.63
CA LEU A 194 -2.62 -12.37 -26.48
C LEU A 194 -1.38 -12.72 -25.65
N ASP A 195 -0.42 -11.80 -25.58
CA ASP A 195 0.88 -12.02 -24.96
C ASP A 195 1.09 -11.05 -23.78
N PRO A 196 0.94 -11.52 -22.53
CA PRO A 196 1.18 -10.75 -21.32
C PRO A 196 2.58 -10.12 -21.25
N ALA A 197 3.58 -10.72 -21.90
CA ALA A 197 4.95 -10.20 -21.89
C ALA A 197 5.04 -8.78 -22.44
N THR A 198 4.14 -8.42 -23.37
CA THR A 198 4.12 -7.09 -23.98
C THR A 198 3.67 -5.99 -23.02
N ASP A 199 2.86 -6.32 -22.02
CA ASP A 199 2.34 -5.38 -21.02
C ASP A 199 3.34 -5.14 -19.87
N PHE A 200 4.22 -6.10 -19.56
CA PHE A 200 5.17 -6.00 -18.44
C PHE A 200 6.32 -5.01 -18.64
N ARG A 201 6.42 -4.30 -19.78
CA ARG A 201 7.55 -3.40 -20.09
C ARG A 201 7.80 -2.30 -19.04
N GLY A 202 6.74 -1.79 -18.41
CA GLY A 202 6.85 -0.72 -17.40
C GLY A 202 7.14 -1.22 -15.97
N GLY A 203 6.78 -2.47 -15.67
CA GLY A 203 6.79 -3.02 -14.31
C GLY A 203 7.67 -4.26 -14.09
N GLY A 204 8.21 -4.84 -15.18
CA GLY A 204 9.07 -6.01 -15.14
C GLY A 204 8.43 -7.23 -14.49
N VAL A 205 9.29 -8.13 -14.00
CA VAL A 205 8.88 -9.35 -13.28
C VAL A 205 8.20 -9.01 -11.95
N LEU A 206 8.58 -7.89 -11.32
CA LEU A 206 7.93 -7.42 -10.09
C LEU A 206 6.42 -7.22 -10.30
N ALA A 207 6.00 -6.64 -11.42
CA ALA A 207 4.58 -6.42 -11.68
C ALA A 207 3.78 -7.72 -11.85
N LEU A 208 4.39 -8.75 -12.46
CA LEU A 208 3.79 -10.08 -12.51
C LEU A 208 3.63 -10.65 -11.10
N ARG A 209 4.66 -10.53 -10.26
CA ARG A 209 4.65 -11.01 -8.88
C ARG A 209 3.62 -10.27 -8.01
N GLN A 210 3.53 -8.95 -8.12
CA GLN A 210 2.51 -8.14 -7.45
C GLN A 210 1.10 -8.53 -7.87
N PHE A 211 0.87 -8.70 -9.18
CA PHE A 211 -0.43 -9.09 -9.68
C PHE A 211 -0.83 -10.51 -9.25
N LEU A 212 0.11 -11.45 -9.28
CA LEU A 212 -0.09 -12.80 -8.78
C LEU A 212 -0.44 -12.81 -7.29
N HIS A 213 0.30 -12.05 -6.48
CA HIS A 213 0.04 -11.96 -5.05
C HIS A 213 -1.36 -11.42 -4.78
N PHE A 214 -1.81 -10.38 -5.51
CA PHE A 214 -3.19 -9.92 -5.42
C PHE A 214 -4.20 -11.02 -5.82
N ALA A 215 -3.96 -11.73 -6.92
CA ALA A 215 -4.83 -12.81 -7.39
C ALA A 215 -4.93 -13.98 -6.39
N GLN A 216 -3.87 -14.23 -5.61
CA GLN A 216 -3.86 -15.29 -4.59
C GLN A 216 -4.47 -14.81 -3.26
N THR A 217 -4.10 -13.64 -2.77
CA THR A 217 -4.55 -13.10 -1.47
C THR A 217 -5.97 -12.56 -1.50
N HIS A 218 -6.35 -11.86 -2.58
CA HIS A 218 -7.69 -11.29 -2.79
C HIS A 218 -8.41 -12.03 -3.93
N ASN A 219 -8.34 -13.36 -3.90
CA ASN A 219 -8.86 -14.20 -4.98
C ASN A 219 -10.34 -13.99 -5.27
N THR A 220 -11.13 -13.75 -4.21
CA THR A 220 -12.56 -13.46 -4.33
C THR A 220 -12.78 -12.17 -5.11
N GLU A 221 -12.09 -11.08 -4.75
CA GLU A 221 -12.20 -9.80 -5.42
C GLU A 221 -11.67 -9.87 -6.85
N PHE A 222 -10.55 -10.55 -7.05
CA PHE A 222 -9.96 -10.81 -8.37
C PHE A 222 -10.95 -11.52 -9.31
N LYS A 223 -11.53 -12.64 -8.87
CA LYS A 223 -12.53 -13.39 -9.65
C LYS A 223 -13.81 -12.59 -9.88
N GLN A 224 -14.25 -11.77 -8.93
CA GLN A 224 -15.39 -10.88 -9.12
C GLN A 224 -15.13 -9.84 -10.23
N MET A 225 -13.92 -9.25 -10.26
CA MET A 225 -13.55 -8.30 -11.31
C MET A 225 -13.46 -8.98 -12.68
N MET A 226 -12.91 -10.20 -12.75
CA MET A 226 -12.93 -10.99 -13.99
C MET A 226 -14.35 -11.33 -14.45
N ALA A 227 -15.22 -11.76 -13.54
CA ALA A 227 -16.61 -12.07 -13.85
C ALA A 227 -17.38 -10.83 -14.32
N PHE A 228 -17.06 -9.66 -13.75
CA PHE A 228 -17.57 -8.37 -14.22
C PHE A 228 -17.13 -8.11 -15.67
N ASN A 229 -15.83 -8.23 -15.98
CA ASN A 229 -15.33 -8.08 -17.35
C ASN A 229 -16.04 -9.00 -18.34
N LYS A 230 -16.16 -10.29 -18.00
CA LYS A 230 -16.83 -11.28 -18.84
C LYS A 230 -18.28 -10.88 -19.14
N ARG A 231 -19.01 -10.41 -18.13
CA ARG A 231 -20.40 -9.95 -18.30
C ARG A 231 -20.47 -8.69 -19.17
N ALA A 232 -19.67 -7.67 -18.86
CA ALA A 232 -19.67 -6.41 -19.57
C ALA A 232 -19.35 -6.60 -21.06
N ILE A 233 -18.31 -7.38 -21.37
CA ILE A 233 -17.91 -7.70 -22.74
C ILE A 233 -19.01 -8.49 -23.47
N ALA A 234 -19.59 -9.51 -22.83
CA ALA A 234 -20.67 -10.29 -23.43
C ALA A 234 -21.96 -9.49 -23.69
N ALA A 235 -22.23 -8.48 -22.85
CA ALA A 235 -23.36 -7.58 -23.01
C ALA A 235 -23.10 -6.44 -24.03
N GLY A 236 -21.89 -6.35 -24.59
CA GLY A 236 -21.50 -5.25 -25.47
C GLY A 236 -21.41 -3.91 -24.73
N GLU A 237 -21.26 -3.92 -23.40
CA GLU A 237 -21.03 -2.72 -22.61
C GLU A 237 -19.64 -2.15 -22.88
N HIS A 238 -19.42 -0.92 -22.43
CA HIS A 238 -18.18 -0.19 -22.71
C HIS A 238 -17.29 0.04 -21.47
N SER A 239 -17.69 -0.46 -20.30
CA SER A 239 -16.95 -0.32 -19.05
C SER A 239 -16.51 -1.69 -18.54
N TRP A 240 -15.22 -1.97 -18.63
CA TRP A 240 -14.60 -3.15 -18.04
C TRP A 240 -13.18 -2.83 -17.57
N TYR A 241 -12.68 -3.65 -16.66
CA TYR A 241 -11.37 -3.48 -16.06
C TYR A 241 -10.25 -3.89 -17.02
N LEU A 242 -9.24 -3.04 -17.18
CA LEU A 242 -7.91 -3.45 -17.64
C LEU A 242 -7.06 -3.86 -16.43
N LEU A 243 -7.55 -4.80 -15.62
CA LEU A 243 -7.02 -5.09 -14.28
C LEU A 243 -5.52 -5.41 -14.27
N ALA A 244 -5.04 -6.25 -15.20
CA ALA A 244 -3.61 -6.53 -15.30
C ALA A 244 -2.79 -5.27 -15.63
N VAL A 245 -3.24 -4.46 -16.61
CA VAL A 245 -2.59 -3.19 -16.97
C VAL A 245 -2.55 -2.23 -15.78
N VAL A 246 -3.66 -2.12 -15.04
CA VAL A 246 -3.76 -1.29 -13.83
C VAL A 246 -2.76 -1.75 -12.78
N SER A 247 -2.71 -3.06 -12.53
CA SER A 247 -1.78 -3.65 -11.56
C SER A 247 -0.32 -3.38 -11.91
N ILE A 248 0.03 -3.49 -13.20
CA ILE A 248 1.38 -3.20 -13.72
C ILE A 248 1.69 -1.71 -13.59
N GLN A 249 0.76 -0.85 -13.98
CA GLN A 249 0.88 0.59 -13.86
C GLN A 249 1.10 1.01 -12.40
N PHE A 250 0.30 0.51 -11.48
CA PHE A 250 0.44 0.80 -10.05
C PHE A 250 1.77 0.33 -9.48
N THR A 251 2.23 -0.87 -9.85
CA THR A 251 3.58 -1.34 -9.46
C THR A 251 4.66 -0.36 -9.89
N ALA A 252 4.60 0.11 -11.14
CA ALA A 252 5.56 1.08 -11.66
C ALA A 252 5.43 2.43 -10.95
N GLN A 253 4.21 2.94 -10.75
CA GLN A 253 3.96 4.23 -10.12
C GLN A 253 4.43 4.28 -8.66
N LEU A 254 4.19 3.21 -7.89
CA LEU A 254 4.61 3.13 -6.50
C LEU A 254 6.14 3.16 -6.33
N LEU A 255 6.93 2.73 -7.31
CA LEU A 255 8.40 2.77 -7.24
C LEU A 255 9.04 3.94 -7.98
N LEU A 256 8.45 4.39 -9.09
CA LEU A 256 9.08 5.33 -10.02
C LEU A 256 8.49 6.73 -9.99
N GLN A 257 7.19 6.89 -9.70
CA GLN A 257 6.55 8.18 -9.92
C GLN A 257 6.70 9.10 -8.71
N GLN A 258 7.54 10.12 -8.90
CA GLN A 258 7.77 11.23 -7.97
C GLN A 258 6.76 12.37 -8.15
N ASP A 259 5.59 12.11 -8.73
CA ASP A 259 4.59 13.16 -9.00
C ASP A 259 3.55 13.33 -7.90
N HIS A 260 3.57 12.45 -6.90
CA HIS A 260 2.62 12.43 -5.81
C HIS A 260 3.33 12.46 -4.45
N ALA A 261 2.73 13.19 -3.51
CA ALA A 261 3.21 13.23 -2.14
C ALA A 261 2.81 11.93 -1.43
N PHE A 262 3.80 11.23 -0.88
CA PHE A 262 3.56 10.13 0.04
C PHE A 262 3.45 10.71 1.45
N TYR A 263 2.28 10.55 2.06
CA TYR A 263 2.04 10.98 3.43
C TYR A 263 2.46 9.89 4.42
N LEU A 264 2.59 10.30 5.68
CA LEU A 264 3.03 9.42 6.76
C LEU A 264 2.29 8.06 6.81
N PRO A 265 0.95 7.96 6.67
CA PRO A 265 0.28 6.67 6.74
C PRO A 265 0.75 5.65 5.70
N GLN A 266 1.09 6.09 4.49
CA GLN A 266 1.60 5.19 3.45
C GLN A 266 3.04 4.76 3.75
N LEU A 267 3.83 5.63 4.40
CA LEU A 267 5.18 5.26 4.82
C LEU A 267 5.15 4.24 5.92
N GLU A 268 4.23 4.37 6.86
CA GLU A 268 4.06 3.39 7.91
C GLU A 268 3.60 2.04 7.36
N VAL A 269 2.73 2.02 6.35
CA VAL A 269 2.38 0.77 5.64
C VAL A 269 3.59 0.14 4.96
N LEU A 270 4.49 0.94 4.39
CA LEU A 270 5.67 0.44 3.68
C LEU A 270 6.79 -0.02 4.63
N TYR A 271 7.01 0.70 5.73
CA TYR A 271 8.20 0.56 6.56
C TYR A 271 7.93 -0.04 7.94
N ASP A 272 6.68 -0.18 8.39
CA ASP A 272 6.36 -0.68 9.74
C ASP A 272 5.61 -2.03 9.72
N THR A 273 5.52 -2.68 8.56
CA THR A 273 5.01 -4.04 8.42
C THR A 273 5.98 -5.04 8.99
N ILE A 274 5.46 -6.03 9.72
CA ILE A 274 6.28 -6.99 10.44
C ILE A 274 6.13 -8.38 9.81
N CYS A 275 7.25 -9.07 9.64
CA CYS A 275 7.28 -10.47 9.21
C CYS A 275 6.86 -11.38 10.36
N ARG A 276 5.75 -12.12 10.21
CA ARG A 276 5.44 -13.23 11.11
C ARG A 276 5.87 -14.51 10.43
N GLU A 277 7.00 -15.04 10.86
CA GLU A 277 7.39 -16.39 10.48
C GLU A 277 6.27 -17.34 10.91
N ASN A 278 5.74 -18.11 9.96
CA ASN A 278 4.78 -19.17 10.27
C ASN A 278 5.49 -20.16 11.20
N ASP A 279 5.11 -20.17 12.48
CA ASP A 279 5.46 -21.26 13.38
C ASP A 279 5.06 -22.58 12.72
N GLY A 280 6.04 -23.43 12.48
CA GLY A 280 5.88 -24.69 11.78
C GLY A 280 4.87 -25.58 12.49
N ASN A 281 3.72 -25.82 11.84
CA ASN A 281 3.11 -27.14 11.88
C ASN A 281 2.11 -27.30 10.73
N ASP A 282 2.23 -28.45 10.05
CA ASP A 282 1.26 -28.94 9.08
C ASP A 282 -0.16 -28.84 9.63
N LYS A 283 -0.98 -28.01 8.96
CA LYS A 283 -2.38 -28.32 8.64
C LYS A 283 -2.90 -27.32 7.61
N LYS A 284 -3.42 -27.90 6.54
CA LYS A 284 -4.17 -27.26 5.46
C LYS A 284 -5.38 -26.50 6.04
N SER A 285 -5.24 -25.23 6.39
CA SER A 285 -6.38 -24.37 6.72
C SER A 285 -6.01 -22.89 6.71
N ASP A 286 -6.63 -22.18 5.76
CA ASP A 286 -7.09 -20.80 5.86
C ASP A 286 -6.05 -19.77 6.33
N VAL A 287 -5.33 -19.19 5.35
CA VAL A 287 -4.63 -17.91 5.52
C VAL A 287 -5.67 -16.91 6.02
N THR A 288 -5.71 -16.70 7.33
CA THR A 288 -6.68 -15.81 7.96
C THR A 288 -6.44 -14.42 7.39
N MET A 289 -7.35 -13.98 6.53
CA MET A 289 -7.32 -12.70 5.84
C MET A 289 -7.20 -11.59 6.89
N ARG A 290 -5.98 -11.11 7.14
CA ARG A 290 -5.78 -9.91 7.97
C ARG A 290 -6.41 -8.77 7.21
N HIS A 291 -7.52 -8.29 7.75
CA HIS A 291 -8.19 -7.15 7.17
C HIS A 291 -7.23 -5.97 7.25
N VAL A 292 -7.09 -5.26 6.15
CA VAL A 292 -6.13 -4.15 5.98
C VAL A 292 -6.35 -3.03 7.01
N GLY A 293 -7.58 -2.86 7.49
CA GLY A 293 -7.91 -1.99 8.61
C GLY A 293 -7.19 -2.39 9.90
N ASN A 294 -6.93 -3.68 10.12
CA ASN A 294 -6.20 -4.19 11.27
C ASN A 294 -4.71 -3.84 11.17
N ALA A 295 -4.08 -3.96 10.00
CA ALA A 295 -2.66 -3.57 9.86
C ALA A 295 -2.44 -2.07 10.12
N ARG A 296 -3.33 -1.22 9.59
CA ARG A 296 -3.30 0.24 9.86
C ARG A 296 -3.68 0.55 11.31
N ALA A 297 -4.64 -0.18 11.89
CA ALA A 297 -5.02 -0.05 13.29
C ALA A 297 -3.90 -0.47 14.23
N ASP A 298 -3.21 -1.58 13.97
CA ASP A 298 -2.07 -2.08 14.74
C ASP A 298 -0.91 -1.07 14.72
N VAL A 299 -0.63 -0.46 13.55
CA VAL A 299 0.35 0.65 13.42
C VAL A 299 -0.08 1.87 14.23
N MET A 300 -1.35 2.27 14.14
CA MET A 300 -1.91 3.38 14.94
C MET A 300 -1.93 3.07 16.45
N GLU A 301 -2.15 1.81 16.83
CA GLU A 301 -2.10 1.35 18.22
C GLU A 301 -0.68 1.44 18.78
N ARG A 302 0.37 1.14 18.01
CA ARG A 302 1.78 1.40 18.41
C ARG A 302 2.02 2.89 18.70
N ARG A 303 1.42 3.78 17.90
CA ARG A 303 1.52 5.25 18.07
C ARG A 303 0.83 5.74 19.34
N CYS A 304 -0.30 5.12 19.73
CA CYS A 304 -1.07 5.50 20.92
C CYS A 304 -0.58 4.84 22.22
N GLY A 305 -0.03 3.62 22.15
CA GLY A 305 0.42 2.85 23.33
C GLY A 305 1.55 3.51 24.13
N ASN A 306 2.24 4.50 23.57
CA ASN A 306 3.36 5.19 24.22
C ASN A 306 2.94 6.43 25.05
N LYS A 307 1.64 6.78 25.11
CA LYS A 307 1.18 8.06 25.69
C LYS A 307 0.37 7.94 26.99
N GLU A 308 -0.06 6.75 27.39
CA GLU A 308 -0.85 6.55 28.62
C GLU A 308 0.00 6.04 29.79
N ARG A 309 0.98 6.83 30.23
CA ARG A 309 1.50 6.72 31.61
C ARG A 309 1.82 8.10 32.18
N ARG A 310 0.76 8.81 32.58
CA ARG A 310 0.82 9.74 33.72
C ARG A 310 -0.42 9.55 34.58
N GLU A 311 -0.17 9.00 35.77
CA GLU A 311 -0.93 9.13 37.02
C GLU A 311 -2.42 8.76 37.00
N THR A 312 -2.74 7.55 37.50
CA THR A 312 -3.53 7.38 38.74
C THR A 312 -3.35 5.94 39.26
N SER A 313 -3.13 5.84 40.57
CA SER A 313 -3.11 4.61 41.38
C SER A 313 -4.46 3.88 41.34
N ASP A 314 -4.49 2.59 40.99
CA ASP A 314 -4.90 1.49 41.88
C ASP A 314 -4.84 0.14 41.14
N GLY A 315 -4.64 -0.95 41.88
CA GLY A 315 -4.19 -2.24 41.36
C GLY A 315 -5.22 -3.07 40.61
N ASN A 316 -4.83 -3.58 39.43
CA ASN A 316 -5.03 -4.99 39.05
C ASN A 316 -4.08 -5.35 37.89
N ARG A 317 -3.27 -6.41 38.04
CA ARG A 317 -2.25 -6.82 37.07
C ARG A 317 -2.87 -7.42 35.80
N GLY A 318 -3.18 -6.57 34.83
CA GLY A 318 -3.11 -6.93 33.41
C GLY A 318 -1.69 -6.66 32.92
N LYS A 319 -0.94 -7.71 32.55
CA LYS A 319 0.40 -7.57 31.97
C LYS A 319 0.29 -6.74 30.69
N ALA A 320 0.83 -5.52 30.70
CA ALA A 320 1.13 -4.79 29.48
C ALA A 320 2.06 -5.67 28.63
N VAL A 321 1.56 -6.18 27.51
CA VAL A 321 2.39 -6.88 26.53
C VAL A 321 3.22 -5.80 25.84
N HIS A 322 4.39 -5.53 26.41
CA HIS A 322 5.46 -4.84 25.71
C HIS A 322 5.81 -5.75 24.53
N ILE A 323 5.30 -5.47 23.33
CA ILE A 323 5.75 -6.18 22.13
C ILE A 323 7.17 -5.67 21.90
N PRO A 324 8.21 -6.51 22.04
CA PRO A 324 9.57 -6.08 21.75
C PRO A 324 9.63 -5.71 20.27
N TRP A 325 10.45 -4.74 19.90
CA TRP A 325 10.86 -4.49 18.51
C TRP A 325 11.74 -5.66 17.99
N SER A 326 11.35 -6.92 18.24
CA SER A 326 12.12 -8.13 17.93
C SER A 326 11.72 -8.81 16.63
N GLU A 327 10.62 -8.39 16.01
CA GLU A 327 10.19 -8.89 14.71
C GLU A 327 10.65 -7.88 13.64
N LYS A 328 11.51 -8.32 12.71
CA LYS A 328 12.08 -7.46 11.66
C LYS A 328 10.98 -6.93 10.75
N SER A 329 11.09 -5.65 10.38
CA SER A 329 10.18 -5.09 9.39
C SER A 329 10.43 -5.67 8.01
N ASP A 330 9.35 -5.92 7.26
CA ASP A 330 9.38 -6.40 5.89
C ASP A 330 8.74 -5.38 4.94
N PHE A 331 9.58 -4.68 4.19
CA PHE A 331 9.16 -3.68 3.21
C PHE A 331 8.39 -4.29 2.04
N GLU A 332 8.71 -5.51 1.65
CA GLU A 332 8.07 -6.19 0.54
C GLU A 332 6.60 -6.50 0.86
N VAL A 333 6.32 -6.96 2.08
CA VAL A 333 4.95 -7.14 2.58
C VAL A 333 4.18 -5.82 2.58
N GLY A 334 4.80 -4.74 3.05
CA GLY A 334 4.21 -3.40 3.00
C GLY A 334 3.90 -2.93 1.58
N PHE A 335 4.80 -3.24 0.64
CA PHE A 335 4.64 -2.93 -0.76
C PHE A 335 3.48 -3.71 -1.41
N TYR A 336 3.33 -5.01 -1.13
CA TYR A 336 2.15 -5.79 -1.54
C TYR A 336 0.86 -5.21 -0.98
N LEU A 337 0.83 -4.87 0.31
CA LEU A 337 -0.36 -4.33 0.97
C LEU A 337 -0.81 -3.02 0.34
N LEU A 338 0.13 -2.11 0.06
CA LEU A 338 -0.16 -0.83 -0.56
C LEU A 338 -0.67 -1.00 -2.00
N HIS A 339 -0.08 -1.94 -2.76
CA HIS A 339 -0.53 -2.29 -4.10
C HIS A 339 -1.96 -2.85 -4.10
N HIS A 340 -2.26 -3.79 -3.21
CA HIS A 340 -3.60 -4.36 -3.06
C HIS A 340 -4.65 -3.30 -2.69
N GLN A 341 -4.32 -2.42 -1.73
CA GLN A 341 -5.19 -1.32 -1.34
C GLN A 341 -5.54 -0.43 -2.53
N LEU A 342 -4.56 -0.13 -3.37
CA LEU A 342 -4.74 0.71 -4.54
C LEU A 342 -5.60 0.03 -5.60
N LEU A 343 -5.46 -1.29 -5.81
CA LEU A 343 -6.35 -2.08 -6.68
C LEU A 343 -7.79 -2.16 -6.17
N LEU A 344 -7.99 -2.34 -4.87
CA LEU A 344 -9.32 -2.34 -4.26
C LEU A 344 -9.97 -0.96 -4.33
N HIS A 345 -9.20 0.10 -4.08
CA HIS A 345 -9.65 1.48 -4.25
C HIS A 345 -10.05 1.75 -5.71
N PHE A 346 -9.23 1.31 -6.67
CA PHE A 346 -9.56 1.38 -8.09
C PHE A 346 -10.87 0.67 -8.41
N LYS A 347 -11.09 -0.56 -7.91
CA LYS A 347 -12.36 -1.29 -8.06
C LYS A 347 -13.54 -0.45 -7.55
N THR A 348 -13.43 0.13 -6.36
CA THR A 348 -14.49 0.98 -5.79
C THR A 348 -14.75 2.22 -6.63
N CYS A 349 -13.71 2.94 -7.08
CA CYS A 349 -13.88 4.09 -7.94
C CYS A 349 -14.51 3.71 -9.28
N TRP A 350 -14.03 2.65 -9.94
CA TRP A 350 -14.56 2.20 -11.22
C TRP A 350 -16.04 1.81 -11.15
N HIS A 351 -16.48 1.13 -10.09
CA HIS A 351 -17.90 0.83 -9.87
C HIS A 351 -18.75 2.07 -9.57
N ARG A 352 -18.16 3.11 -8.98
CA ARG A 352 -18.85 4.38 -8.72
C ARG A 352 -19.02 5.19 -10.00
N ASP A 353 -17.96 5.32 -10.79
CA ASP A 353 -17.89 6.26 -11.91
C ASP A 353 -18.24 5.63 -13.26
N LEU A 354 -18.13 4.30 -13.38
CA LEU A 354 -18.39 3.50 -14.58
C LEU A 354 -17.81 4.12 -15.88
N PRO A 355 -16.51 4.48 -15.90
CA PRO A 355 -15.91 5.15 -17.05
C PRO A 355 -15.89 4.24 -18.28
N HIS A 356 -15.86 4.82 -19.46
CA HIS A 356 -15.64 4.07 -20.70
C HIS A 356 -14.20 3.53 -20.72
N VAL A 357 -13.98 2.30 -21.19
CA VAL A 357 -12.63 1.68 -21.21
C VAL A 357 -11.59 2.50 -21.97
N MET A 358 -12.02 3.22 -23.02
CA MET A 358 -11.14 4.12 -23.80
C MET A 358 -10.73 5.39 -23.04
N GLU A 359 -11.41 5.73 -21.94
CA GLU A 359 -11.05 6.86 -21.07
C GLU A 359 -10.04 6.46 -19.98
N TYR A 360 -9.58 5.21 -20.01
CA TYR A 360 -8.62 4.64 -19.06
C TYR A 360 -7.46 5.59 -18.73
N GLY A 361 -6.76 6.09 -19.75
CA GLY A 361 -5.59 6.95 -19.56
C GLY A 361 -5.89 8.26 -18.82
N ASN A 362 -7.10 8.81 -19.00
CA ASN A 362 -7.53 10.06 -18.36
C ASN A 362 -8.07 9.81 -16.94
N TYR A 363 -8.63 8.64 -16.70
CA TYR A 363 -9.25 8.27 -15.43
C TYR A 363 -8.21 7.87 -14.37
N MET A 364 -7.18 7.11 -14.76
CA MET A 364 -6.19 6.56 -13.83
C MET A 364 -5.46 7.60 -12.95
N PRO A 365 -5.02 8.76 -13.46
CA PRO A 365 -4.39 9.79 -12.62
C PRO A 365 -5.29 10.29 -11.47
N THR A 366 -6.60 10.37 -11.71
CA THR A 366 -7.60 10.79 -10.70
C THR A 366 -7.77 9.73 -9.63
N VAL A 367 -7.90 8.45 -10.03
CA VAL A 367 -7.98 7.33 -9.10
C VAL A 367 -6.73 7.28 -8.21
N PHE A 368 -5.55 7.31 -8.83
CA PHE A 368 -4.28 7.29 -8.11
C PHE A 368 -4.20 8.45 -7.11
N ARG A 369 -4.46 9.69 -7.55
CA ARG A 369 -4.44 10.86 -6.65
C ARG A 369 -5.42 10.74 -5.49
N SER A 370 -6.65 10.28 -5.75
CA SER A 370 -7.69 10.17 -4.72
C SER A 370 -7.36 9.16 -3.61
N PHE A 371 -6.45 8.22 -3.87
CA PHE A 371 -5.95 7.28 -2.88
C PHE A 371 -5.03 7.93 -1.84
N PHE A 372 -4.25 8.94 -2.24
CA PHE A 372 -3.26 9.59 -1.38
C PHE A 372 -3.80 10.83 -0.66
N VAL A 373 -4.91 11.42 -1.10
CA VAL A 373 -5.52 12.56 -0.41
C VAL A 373 -6.30 12.06 0.81
N PRO A 374 -6.04 12.58 2.03
CA PRO A 374 -6.88 12.27 3.18
C PRO A 374 -8.31 12.77 2.90
N ALA A 375 -9.27 11.86 2.99
CA ALA A 375 -10.70 12.17 2.92
C ALA A 375 -11.14 13.05 4.09
#